data_AF-A0A2V5UVA5-F1
#
_entry.id   AF-A0A2V5UVA5-F1
#
_cell.length_a   1.000
_cell.length_b   1.000
_cell.length_c   1.000
_cell.angle_alpha   90.00
_cell.angle_beta   90.00
_cell.angle_gamma   90.00
#
_symmetry.space_group_name_H-M   'P 1'
#
loop_
_entity.id
_entity.type
_entity.pdbx_description
1 polymer ?
#
loop_
_entity_poly.entity_id
_entity_poly.type
_entity_poly.pdbx_seq_one_letter_code
_entity_poly.pdbx_strand_id
1 'polypeptide(L)'
;MRLVRNPLRNDKRPVLEIGVAFDSDGSYLEASDELPLFRISETPNLTRAWIAKTAENAVNVCQDDGTKVHQFRISNLDKMMAFDCGEFELK
;
A
#
# COMPACT_ATOMS: atom_id res chain seq x y z
N MET A 1 32.77 -0.36 -5.06
CA MET A 1 31.55 0.06 -4.33
C MET A 1 31.41 -0.76 -3.06
N ARG A 2 31.14 -0.14 -1.91
CA ARG A 2 30.90 -0.85 -0.64
C ARG A 2 29.41 -0.77 -0.32
N LEU A 3 28.73 -1.92 -0.36
CA LEU A 3 27.35 -2.02 0.11
C LEU A 3 27.36 -1.81 1.63
N VAL A 4 26.61 -0.83 2.11
CA VAL A 4 26.37 -0.58 3.54
C VAL A 4 24.97 -1.05 3.90
N ARG A 5 24.79 -1.56 5.12
CA ARG A 5 23.51 -2.06 5.63
C ARG A 5 22.50 -0.91 5.59
N ASN A 6 21.31 -1.13 5.02
CA ASN A 6 20.26 -0.12 4.94
C ASN A 6 19.90 0.32 6.38
N PRO A 7 20.18 1.58 6.77
CA PRO A 7 19.91 2.06 8.12
C PRO A 7 18.40 2.14 8.41
N LEU A 8 17.54 2.15 7.38
CA LEU A 8 16.09 2.10 7.50
C LEU A 8 15.56 0.69 7.76
N ARG A 9 16.40 -0.34 7.61
CA ARG A 9 16.04 -1.72 7.93
C ARG A 9 16.14 -1.91 9.44
N ASN A 10 15.11 -1.42 10.13
CA ASN A 10 14.95 -1.54 11.58
C ASN A 10 14.70 -3.01 11.95
N ASP A 11 15.35 -3.52 13.00
CA ASP A 11 15.14 -4.88 13.50
C ASP A 11 13.82 -4.99 14.32
N LYS A 12 13.17 -3.85 14.62
CA LYS A 12 11.79 -3.83 15.15
C LYS A 12 10.81 -4.01 14.00
N ARG A 13 9.92 -5.00 14.10
CA ARG A 13 8.78 -5.16 13.18
C ARG A 13 7.71 -4.13 13.55
N PRO A 14 7.53 -3.02 12.82
CA PRO A 14 6.41 -2.14 13.07
C PRO A 14 5.11 -2.91 12.80
N VAL A 15 4.06 -2.63 13.58
CA VAL A 15 2.71 -3.05 13.22
C VAL A 15 2.32 -2.19 12.02
N LEU A 16 2.16 -2.82 10.86
CA LEU A 16 1.71 -2.16 9.65
C LEU A 16 0.20 -2.27 9.57
N GLU A 17 -0.49 -1.14 9.73
CA GLU A 17 -1.93 -1.02 9.49
C GLU A 17 -2.11 -0.38 8.11
N ILE A 18 -2.75 -1.11 7.20
CA ILE A 18 -2.99 -0.67 5.82
C ILE A 18 -4.43 -0.95 5.41
N GLY A 19 -5.02 0.00 4.71
CA GLY A 19 -6.33 -0.08 4.08
C GLY A 19 -6.23 -0.23 2.56
N VAL A 20 -7.40 -0.34 1.93
CA VAL A 20 -7.56 -0.12 0.49
C VAL A 20 -8.67 0.88 0.28
N ALA A 21 -8.38 1.90 -0.52
CA ALA A 21 -9.34 2.89 -0.98
C ALA A 21 -9.32 2.98 -2.50
N PHE A 22 -10.30 3.68 -3.06
CA PHE A 22 -10.37 3.97 -4.47
C PHE A 22 -11.01 5.33 -4.73
N ASP A 23 -10.62 5.95 -5.83
CA ASP A 23 -11.13 7.22 -6.34
C ASP A 23 -11.51 7.09 -7.83
N SER A 24 -11.75 8.22 -8.49
CA SER A 24 -12.06 8.26 -9.94
C SER A 24 -10.97 7.66 -10.80
N ASP A 25 -9.73 7.66 -10.31
CA ASP A 25 -8.56 7.33 -11.09
C ASP A 25 -8.15 5.87 -10.85
N GLY A 26 -8.68 5.20 -9.81
CA GLY A 26 -8.43 3.79 -9.52
C GLY A 26 -8.25 3.47 -8.04
N SER A 27 -7.56 2.38 -7.72
CA SER A 27 -7.39 1.88 -6.35
C SER A 27 -5.98 2.05 -5.82
N TYR A 28 -5.85 2.27 -4.51
CA TYR A 28 -4.58 2.43 -3.84
C TYR A 28 -4.59 1.82 -2.43
N LEU A 29 -3.41 1.48 -1.94
CA LEU A 29 -3.17 1.23 -0.53
C LEU A 29 -3.10 2.56 0.21
N GLU A 30 -3.64 2.59 1.41
CA GLU A 30 -3.58 3.73 2.33
C GLU A 30 -3.09 3.28 3.70
N ALA A 31 -2.51 4.21 4.47
CA ALA A 31 -2.23 4.02 5.88
C ALA A 31 -3.51 4.25 6.72
N SER A 32 -3.45 3.97 8.01
CA SER A 32 -4.58 4.16 8.94
C SER A 32 -5.01 5.61 9.16
N ASP A 33 -4.19 6.56 8.73
CA ASP A 33 -4.47 8.00 8.70
C ASP A 33 -4.96 8.50 7.32
N GLU A 34 -5.41 7.58 6.46
CA GLU A 34 -5.92 7.85 5.10
C GLU A 34 -4.85 8.36 4.12
N LEU A 35 -3.56 8.32 4.50
CA LEU A 35 -2.48 8.72 3.59
C LEU A 35 -2.31 7.68 2.46
N PRO A 36 -2.42 8.08 1.18
CA PRO A 36 -2.18 7.17 0.06
C PRO A 36 -0.72 6.71 0.01
N LEU A 37 -0.49 5.40 0.04
CA LEU A 37 0.83 4.78 0.07
C LEU A 37 1.30 4.29 -1.30
N PHE A 38 0.39 3.65 -2.05
CA PHE A 38 0.77 2.99 -3.30
C PHE A 38 -0.43 2.76 -4.22
N ARG A 39 -0.32 3.17 -5.48
CA ARG A 39 -1.33 2.91 -6.51
C ARG A 39 -1.30 1.43 -6.93
N ILE A 40 -2.43 0.74 -6.77
CA ILE A 40 -2.58 -0.68 -7.13
C ILE A 40 -2.99 -0.82 -8.59
N SER A 41 -3.99 -0.05 -9.01
CA SER A 41 -4.50 -0.07 -10.38
C SER A 41 -5.08 1.27 -10.79
N GLU A 42 -5.13 1.50 -12.09
CA GLU A 42 -5.82 2.62 -12.73
C GLU A 42 -7.17 2.19 -13.32
N THR A 43 -7.78 1.14 -12.76
CA THR A 43 -9.09 0.66 -13.24
C THR A 43 -10.16 1.70 -12.91
N PRO A 44 -10.86 2.27 -13.92
CA PRO A 44 -11.87 3.28 -13.67
C PRO A 44 -13.16 2.66 -13.14
N ASN A 45 -14.06 3.51 -12.62
CA ASN A 45 -15.43 3.15 -12.21
C ASN A 45 -15.49 2.03 -11.15
N LEU A 46 -14.50 1.97 -10.25
CA LEU A 46 -14.57 1.07 -9.12
C LEU A 46 -15.78 1.43 -8.25
N THR A 47 -16.55 0.42 -7.89
CA THR A 47 -17.69 0.56 -6.99
C THR A 47 -17.34 0.09 -5.58
N ARG A 48 -16.39 -0.85 -5.48
CA ARG A 48 -15.96 -1.47 -4.23
C ARG A 48 -14.51 -1.94 -4.33
N ALA A 49 -13.79 -1.86 -3.22
CA ALA A 49 -12.52 -2.53 -3.02
C ALA A 49 -12.48 -3.14 -1.62
N TRP A 50 -11.75 -4.24 -1.45
CA TRP A 50 -11.53 -4.85 -0.14
C TRP A 50 -10.19 -5.57 -0.09
N ILE A 51 -9.65 -5.66 1.13
CA ILE A 51 -8.35 -6.24 1.42
C ILE A 51 -8.51 -7.43 2.37
N ALA A 52 -7.77 -8.50 2.10
CA ALA A 52 -7.72 -9.67 2.95
C ALA A 52 -6.27 -10.07 3.19
N LYS A 53 -5.91 -10.28 4.47
CA LYS A 53 -4.61 -10.85 4.83
C LYS A 53 -4.55 -12.31 4.38
N THR A 54 -3.54 -12.64 3.59
CA THR A 54 -3.38 -13.99 3.02
C THR A 54 -2.13 -14.71 3.50
N ALA A 55 -1.14 -13.97 4.00
CA ALA A 55 0.04 -14.51 4.68
C ALA A 55 0.58 -13.50 5.69
N GLU A 56 1.68 -13.83 6.38
CA GLU A 56 2.36 -12.91 7.31
C GLU A 56 2.72 -11.57 6.63
N ASN A 57 3.30 -11.64 5.42
CA ASN A 57 3.81 -10.48 4.67
C ASN A 57 3.13 -10.30 3.30
N ALA A 58 1.88 -10.76 3.16
CA ALA A 58 1.12 -10.61 1.93
C ALA A 58 -0.38 -10.42 2.19
N VAL A 59 -0.98 -9.64 1.30
CA VAL A 59 -2.41 -9.35 1.26
C VAL A 59 -2.91 -9.52 -0.17
N ASN A 60 -4.17 -9.91 -0.30
CA ASN A 60 -4.89 -9.83 -1.56
C ASN A 60 -5.82 -8.63 -1.51
N VAL A 61 -5.81 -7.85 -2.59
CA VAL A 61 -6.75 -6.76 -2.81
C VAL A 61 -7.66 -7.17 -3.95
N CYS A 62 -8.96 -7.10 -3.70
CA CYS A 62 -9.97 -7.31 -4.72
C CYS A 62 -10.69 -5.99 -5.00
N GLN A 63 -10.99 -5.75 -6.27
CA GLN A 63 -11.73 -4.57 -6.72
C GLN A 63 -12.83 -4.97 -7.70
N ASP A 64 -13.94 -4.27 -7.64
CA ASP A 64 -15.15 -4.55 -8.42
C ASP A 64 -15.61 -3.26 -9.13
N ASP A 65 -15.66 -3.29 -10.46
CA ASP A 65 -16.14 -2.19 -11.31
C ASP A 65 -17.65 -2.30 -11.64
N GLY A 66 -18.36 -3.24 -11.00
CA GLY A 66 -19.75 -3.58 -11.26
C GLY A 66 -19.95 -4.58 -12.42
N THR A 67 -18.91 -4.89 -13.18
CA THR A 67 -18.93 -5.87 -14.27
C THR A 67 -17.99 -7.05 -14.01
N LYS A 68 -16.81 -6.78 -13.44
CA LYS A 68 -15.75 -7.75 -13.19
C LYS A 68 -15.10 -7.50 -11.84
N VAL A 69 -14.68 -8.60 -11.21
CA VAL A 69 -13.81 -8.57 -10.04
C VAL A 69 -12.38 -8.85 -10.47
N HIS A 70 -11.48 -7.94 -10.13
CA HIS A 70 -10.03 -8.11 -10.31
C HIS A 70 -9.36 -8.34 -8.95
N GLN A 71 -8.39 -9.26 -8.92
CA GLN A 71 -7.64 -9.58 -7.71
C GLN A 71 -6.14 -9.34 -7.92
N PHE A 72 -5.54 -8.56 -7.03
CA PHE A 72 -4.12 -8.28 -6.97
C PHE A 72 -3.52 -8.90 -5.71
N ARG A 73 -2.31 -9.43 -5.84
CA ARG A 73 -1.53 -9.89 -4.69
C ARG A 73 -0.40 -8.92 -4.42
N ILE A 74 -0.39 -8.37 -3.22
CA ILE A 74 0.68 -7.49 -2.73
C ILE A 74 1.53 -8.33 -1.78
N SER A 75 2.81 -8.45 -2.10
CA SER A 75 3.78 -9.28 -1.37
C SER A 75 4.94 -8.44 -0.87
N ASN A 76 5.68 -8.97 0.09
CA ASN A 76 6.81 -8.29 0.73
C ASN A 76 6.38 -7.03 1.52
N LEU A 77 5.25 -7.10 2.24
CA LEU A 77 4.81 -5.99 3.11
C LEU A 77 5.84 -5.63 4.19
N ASP A 78 6.66 -6.61 4.60
CA ASP A 78 7.81 -6.42 5.50
C ASP A 78 8.94 -5.56 4.90
N LYS A 79 8.90 -5.30 3.59
CA LYS A 79 9.85 -4.42 2.89
C LYS A 79 9.26 -3.05 2.59
N MET A 80 8.01 -2.78 3.01
CA MET A 80 7.42 -1.46 2.91
C MET A 80 8.13 -0.53 3.89
N MET A 81 8.53 0.65 3.42
CA MET A 81 9.24 1.64 4.22
C MET A 81 8.38 2.89 4.31
N ALA A 82 8.08 3.33 5.53
CA ALA A 82 7.55 4.66 5.75
C ALA A 82 8.71 5.65 5.59
N PHE A 83 8.63 6.51 4.58
CA PHE A 83 9.52 7.66 4.46
C PHE A 83 8.84 8.83 5.16
N ASP A 84 9.26 9.12 6.38
CA ASP A 84 9.00 10.42 6.99
C ASP A 84 9.94 11.42 6.29
N CYS A 85 9.40 12.20 5.36
CA CYS A 85 10.16 13.23 4.66
C CYS A 85 10.48 14.45 5.55
N GLY A 86 10.08 14.45 6.82
CA GLY A 86 10.16 15.61 7.69
C GLY A 86 9.25 16.75 7.22
N GLU A 87 9.27 17.86 7.94
CA GLU A 87 8.63 19.10 7.48
C GLU A 87 9.44 19.69 6.31
N PHE A 88 8.83 19.80 5.14
CA PHE A 88 9.39 20.57 4.02
C PHE A 88 8.83 21.99 4.05
N GLU A 89 9.68 22.98 4.33
CA GLU A 89 9.34 24.38 4.06
C GLU A 89 9.40 24.62 2.55
N LEU A 90 8.24 24.86 1.94
CA LEU A 90 8.18 25.50 0.62
C LEU A 90 8.60 26.97 0.79
N LYS A 91 9.75 27.34 0.21
CA LYS A 91 10.12 28.74 -0.04
C LYS A 91 9.56 29.22 -1.36
#